data_AF-A0A177CNQ3-F1
#
_entry.id   AF-A0A177CNQ3-F1
#
_cell.length_a   1.000
_cell.length_b   1.000
_cell.length_c   1.000
_cell.angle_alpha   90.00
_cell.angle_beta   90.00
_cell.angle_gamma   90.00
#
_symmetry.space_group_name_H-M   'P 1'
#
loop_
_entity.id
_entity.type
_entity.pdbx_description
1 polymer ?
#
loop_
_entity_poly.entity_id
_entity_poly.type
_entity_poly.pdbx_seq_one_letter_code
_entity_poly.pdbx_strand_id
1 'polypeptide(L)'
;MITIPDPLLATVRLLLPLPQLPRISTNSPQAKHLRTVPHHIYTLYLFTAADFPTFAVPTTLFALFASLSGPHLTTNPQPALLPTLTRVPLALAVTWANLLLFNISNQRSPTAVEEDRVNKPARPLPAGRLSCNSARRLLLYLAPAVMLLSWAMGVWEECLLQLAFTWVYNDLGGCDEHWLLRNALIALGYGFYSSAALRVMAGPEHTVTPQGLRWIGVVTAIMFATQHICDIKDAAGDALRGRQSAPIVLGDTVVRWSVAVPILLSSNFCAWYFASGLPAYVATLGLGLLVAFRILAYRDLKSDKKTWKLWALWTVGLFALPLVTNPAVFERTWVDLRVALWEVKCLLCEGERCEMLDLAAVSGIAMVFEGRRMYAQGLGAAGNGSVPEIVVESVVRST
;
A
#
# COMPACT_ATOMS: atom_id res chain seq x y z
N MET A 1 -20.22 5.44 29.55
CA MET A 1 -19.17 4.39 29.69
C MET A 1 -19.63 3.15 28.95
N ILE A 2 -19.19 2.97 27.71
CA ILE A 2 -19.25 1.69 26.99
C ILE A 2 -17.98 1.64 26.16
N THR A 3 -17.05 0.77 26.54
CA THR A 3 -15.78 0.51 25.88
C THR A 3 -15.94 -0.60 24.87
N ILE A 4 -15.65 -0.31 23.60
CA ILE A 4 -15.51 -1.31 22.53
C ILE A 4 -14.03 -1.74 22.52
N PRO A 5 -13.69 -3.04 22.60
CA PRO A 5 -12.32 -3.50 22.49
C PRO A 5 -11.91 -3.57 21.00
N ASP A 6 -10.74 -3.03 20.68
CA ASP A 6 -10.21 -2.94 19.31
C ASP A 6 -9.06 -3.98 19.16
N PRO A 7 -9.30 -5.17 18.57
CA PRO A 7 -8.32 -6.27 18.58
C PRO A 7 -7.08 -6.00 17.71
N LEU A 8 -7.20 -5.07 16.75
CA LEU A 8 -6.13 -4.72 15.81
C LEU A 8 -4.99 -3.92 16.45
N LEU A 9 -5.27 -3.21 17.56
CA LEU A 9 -4.24 -2.43 18.25
C LEU A 9 -3.33 -3.29 19.15
N ALA A 10 -3.83 -4.44 19.62
CA ALA A 10 -3.08 -5.36 20.46
C ALA A 10 -2.02 -6.13 19.66
N THR A 11 -2.34 -6.54 18.43
CA THR A 11 -1.42 -7.28 17.55
C THR A 11 -0.25 -6.41 17.08
N VAL A 12 -0.47 -5.10 16.88
CA VAL A 12 0.59 -4.15 16.52
C VAL A 12 1.56 -3.88 17.68
N ARG A 13 1.10 -3.93 18.93
CA ARG A 13 1.96 -3.73 20.12
C ARG A 13 2.88 -4.92 20.42
N LEU A 14 2.55 -6.11 19.94
CA LEU A 14 3.34 -7.33 20.13
C LEU A 14 4.55 -7.43 19.18
N LEU A 15 4.51 -6.76 18.02
CA LEU A 15 5.59 -6.81 17.02
C LEU A 15 6.63 -5.69 17.16
N LEU A 16 6.32 -4.61 17.88
CA LEU A 16 7.24 -3.49 18.14
C LEU A 16 6.96 -2.89 19.52
N PRO A 17 7.77 -3.17 20.56
CA PRO A 17 7.60 -2.52 21.85
C PRO A 17 7.89 -1.03 21.71
N LEU A 18 6.85 -0.19 21.82
CA LEU A 18 7.01 1.26 21.92
C LEU A 18 7.80 1.57 23.20
N PRO A 19 8.98 2.21 23.14
CA PRO A 19 9.67 2.64 24.34
C PRO A 19 8.82 3.71 25.03
N GLN A 20 8.52 3.51 26.32
CA GLN A 20 7.93 4.57 27.12
C GLN A 20 8.90 5.77 27.14
N LEU A 21 8.38 6.97 26.88
CA LEU A 21 9.15 8.20 26.92
C LEU A 21 9.71 8.41 28.35
N PRO A 22 11.04 8.52 28.53
CA PRO A 22 11.59 8.79 29.86
C PRO A 22 11.23 10.23 30.27
N ARG A 23 10.74 10.38 31.51
CA ARG A 23 10.57 11.68 32.16
C ARG A 23 11.94 12.36 32.28
N ILE A 24 12.06 13.55 31.68
CA ILE A 24 13.29 14.33 31.69
C ILE A 24 13.47 14.93 33.09
N SER A 25 14.45 14.40 33.82
CA SER A 25 15.05 15.04 34.99
C SER A 25 16.16 15.97 34.50
N THR A 26 16.03 17.26 34.79
CA THR A 26 17.05 18.28 34.52
C THR A 26 18.17 18.15 35.56
N ASN A 27 19.39 17.79 35.14
CA ASN A 27 20.65 18.46 35.52
C ASN A 27 21.92 17.75 35.02
N SER A 28 22.86 18.58 34.55
CA SER A 28 24.32 18.36 34.33
C SER A 28 24.82 18.01 32.91
N PRO A 29 26.04 18.50 32.53
CA PRO A 29 26.42 18.78 31.15
C PRO A 29 27.42 17.76 30.55
N GLN A 30 27.36 17.60 29.23
CA GLN A 30 28.38 16.96 28.37
C GLN A 30 28.56 15.42 28.42
N ALA A 31 27.47 14.65 28.38
CA ALA A 31 27.53 13.28 27.86
C ALA A 31 27.10 13.27 26.38
N LYS A 32 28.04 13.08 25.45
CA LYS A 32 27.70 12.67 24.07
C LYS A 32 27.10 11.27 24.17
N HIS A 33 25.78 11.17 24.38
CA HIS A 33 25.07 9.89 24.34
C HIS A 33 25.32 9.24 22.98
N LEU A 34 26.12 8.16 22.97
CA LEU A 34 26.23 7.27 21.83
C LEU A 34 24.82 6.73 21.57
N ARG A 35 24.25 7.14 20.44
CA ARG A 35 22.92 6.71 20.02
C ARG A 35 23.00 5.25 19.60
N THR A 36 22.03 4.46 20.03
CA THR A 36 21.99 3.02 19.76
C THR A 36 21.53 2.73 18.32
N VAL A 37 21.84 1.54 17.79
CA VAL A 37 21.36 1.10 16.46
C VAL A 37 19.82 1.22 16.32
N PRO A 38 19.00 0.78 17.29
CA PRO A 38 17.55 0.99 17.25
C PRO A 38 17.14 2.47 17.14
N HIS A 39 17.87 3.38 17.80
CA HIS A 39 17.62 4.81 17.69
C HIS A 39 17.83 5.31 16.25
N HIS A 40 18.87 4.82 15.56
CA HIS A 40 19.14 5.18 14.17
C HIS A 40 18.10 4.61 13.21
N ILE A 41 17.75 3.33 13.34
CA ILE A 41 16.71 2.68 12.52
C ILE A 41 15.37 3.41 12.68
N TYR A 42 14.96 3.71 13.92
CA TYR A 42 13.73 4.44 14.17
C TYR A 42 13.78 5.86 13.58
N THR A 43 14.94 6.51 13.59
CA THR A 43 15.11 7.83 12.94
C THR A 43 14.94 7.74 11.43
N LEU A 44 15.47 6.71 10.77
CA LEU A 44 15.27 6.47 9.34
C LEU A 44 13.79 6.21 9.03
N TYR A 45 13.12 5.38 9.83
CA TYR A 45 11.69 5.15 9.68
C TYR A 45 10.88 6.45 9.79
N LEU A 46 11.19 7.32 10.75
CA LEU A 46 10.47 8.59 10.97
C LEU A 46 10.52 9.55 9.77
N PHE A 47 11.55 9.49 8.91
CA PHE A 47 11.55 10.24 7.64
C PHE A 47 10.40 9.82 6.73
N THR A 48 10.01 8.55 6.78
CA THR A 48 9.05 7.91 5.87
C THR A 48 7.72 7.54 6.52
N ALA A 49 7.58 7.65 7.84
CA ALA A 49 6.44 7.12 8.59
C ALA A 49 5.07 7.62 8.10
N ALA A 50 4.98 8.87 7.64
CA ALA A 50 3.75 9.42 7.08
C ALA A 50 3.41 8.82 5.70
N ASP A 51 4.44 8.56 4.89
CA ASP A 51 4.32 8.16 3.50
C ASP A 51 4.34 6.62 3.35
N PHE A 52 4.81 5.89 4.35
CA PHE A 52 4.90 4.43 4.31
C PHE A 52 3.55 3.75 4.02
N PRO A 53 2.45 4.01 4.76
CA PRO A 53 1.17 3.37 4.50
C PRO A 53 0.44 3.92 3.26
N THR A 54 0.77 5.13 2.80
CA THR A 54 0.06 5.84 1.72
C THR A 54 0.82 5.87 0.40
N PHE A 55 2.08 5.46 0.40
CA PHE A 55 2.95 5.39 -0.78
C PHE A 55 3.67 4.05 -0.88
N ALA A 56 4.54 3.71 0.08
CA ALA A 56 5.39 2.51 -0.05
C ALA A 56 4.58 1.21 -0.14
N VAL A 57 3.56 1.08 0.72
CA VAL A 57 2.63 -0.06 0.70
C VAL A 57 1.83 -0.09 -0.61
N PRO A 58 1.11 0.97 -1.03
CA PRO A 58 0.42 0.99 -2.33
C PRO A 58 1.30 0.65 -3.54
N THR A 59 2.51 1.19 -3.63
CA THR A 59 3.44 0.89 -4.74
C THR A 59 3.87 -0.58 -4.74
N THR A 60 4.10 -1.16 -3.56
CA THR A 60 4.46 -2.58 -3.45
C THR A 60 3.26 -3.47 -3.79
N LEU A 61 2.05 -3.07 -3.41
CA LEU A 61 0.81 -3.76 -3.79
C LEU A 61 0.53 -3.66 -5.29
N PHE A 62 0.78 -2.51 -5.91
CA PHE A 62 0.77 -2.36 -7.37
C PHE A 62 1.66 -3.40 -8.02
N ALA A 63 2.92 -3.49 -7.60
CA ALA A 63 3.88 -4.44 -8.14
C ALA A 63 3.44 -5.90 -7.94
N LEU A 64 2.91 -6.23 -6.75
CA LEU A 64 2.41 -7.55 -6.42
C LEU A 64 1.24 -7.94 -7.33
N PHE A 65 0.21 -7.10 -7.42
CA PHE A 65 -0.96 -7.39 -8.24
C PHE A 65 -0.63 -7.45 -9.73
N ALA A 66 0.24 -6.54 -10.20
CA ALA A 66 0.67 -6.54 -11.59
C ALA A 66 1.49 -7.79 -11.94
N SER A 67 2.43 -8.20 -11.08
CA SER A 67 3.21 -9.44 -11.28
C SER A 67 2.30 -10.69 -11.27
N LEU A 68 1.36 -10.77 -10.32
CA LEU A 68 0.41 -11.89 -10.21
C LEU A 68 -0.60 -11.95 -11.36
N SER A 69 -0.87 -10.84 -12.05
CA SER A 69 -1.73 -10.82 -13.25
C SER A 69 -1.10 -11.53 -14.47
N GLY A 70 0.18 -11.89 -14.37
CA GLY A 70 0.90 -12.73 -15.34
C GLY A 70 1.08 -12.05 -16.70
N PRO A 71 0.70 -12.72 -17.81
CA PRO A 71 1.04 -12.29 -19.18
C PRO A 71 0.41 -10.95 -19.58
N HIS A 72 -0.60 -10.46 -18.83
CA HIS A 72 -1.19 -9.16 -19.09
C HIS A 72 -0.19 -8.01 -18.89
N LEU A 73 0.58 -8.05 -17.80
CA LEU A 73 1.44 -6.93 -17.40
C LEU A 73 2.93 -7.30 -17.34
N THR A 74 3.26 -8.59 -17.31
CA THR A 74 4.64 -9.09 -17.29
C THR A 74 4.82 -10.20 -18.32
N THR A 75 6.05 -10.51 -18.72
CA THR A 75 6.32 -11.63 -19.62
C THR A 75 6.24 -13.00 -18.93
N ASN A 76 5.87 -13.05 -17.64
CA ASN A 76 5.66 -14.31 -16.93
C ASN A 76 4.34 -14.95 -17.38
N PRO A 77 4.37 -16.09 -18.11
CA PRO A 77 3.14 -16.71 -18.60
C PRO A 77 2.32 -17.35 -17.47
N GLN A 78 2.97 -17.76 -16.39
CA GLN A 78 2.36 -18.54 -15.31
C GLN A 78 2.93 -18.10 -13.96
N PRO A 79 2.53 -16.93 -13.44
CA PRO A 79 2.94 -16.50 -12.12
C PRO A 79 2.46 -17.51 -11.07
N ALA A 80 3.33 -17.79 -10.10
CA ALA A 80 3.06 -18.60 -8.93
C ALA A 80 2.97 -17.70 -7.69
N LEU A 81 2.00 -17.97 -6.82
CA LEU A 81 1.70 -17.09 -5.68
C LEU A 81 2.87 -17.02 -4.69
N LEU A 82 3.33 -18.17 -4.19
CA LEU A 82 4.37 -18.22 -3.15
C LEU A 82 5.71 -17.60 -3.62
N PRO A 83 6.28 -17.94 -4.79
CA PRO A 83 7.51 -17.30 -5.26
C PRO A 83 7.38 -15.80 -5.51
N THR A 84 6.18 -15.31 -5.83
CA THR A 84 5.94 -13.87 -5.98
C THR A 84 5.89 -13.19 -4.61
N LEU A 85 5.23 -13.81 -3.61
CA LEU A 85 5.16 -13.29 -2.25
C LEU A 85 6.54 -13.20 -1.57
N THR A 86 7.45 -14.13 -1.84
CA THR A 86 8.82 -14.07 -1.29
C THR A 86 9.65 -12.89 -1.81
N ARG A 87 9.23 -12.26 -2.93
CA ARG A 87 9.87 -11.04 -3.46
C ARG A 87 9.33 -9.75 -2.88
N VAL A 88 8.20 -9.79 -2.15
CA VAL A 88 7.59 -8.61 -1.52
C VAL A 88 8.57 -7.87 -0.61
N PRO A 89 9.33 -8.52 0.30
CA PRO A 89 10.29 -7.81 1.15
C PRO A 89 11.36 -7.07 0.35
N LEU A 90 11.82 -7.66 -0.76
CA LEU A 90 12.85 -7.08 -1.61
C LEU A 90 12.32 -5.88 -2.42
N ALA A 91 11.15 -6.02 -3.04
CA ALA A 91 10.48 -4.92 -3.75
C ALA A 91 10.16 -3.76 -2.81
N LEU A 92 9.69 -4.06 -1.60
CA LEU A 92 9.44 -3.05 -0.56
C LEU A 92 10.75 -2.39 -0.11
N ALA A 93 11.84 -3.14 0.07
CA ALA A 93 13.14 -2.59 0.47
C ALA A 93 13.69 -1.61 -0.58
N VAL A 94 13.64 -1.96 -1.87
CA VAL A 94 14.08 -1.06 -2.97
C VAL A 94 13.20 0.19 -3.04
N THR A 95 11.87 0.01 -2.93
CA THR A 95 10.91 1.12 -2.92
C THR A 95 11.15 2.04 -1.72
N TRP A 96 11.31 1.47 -0.53
CA TRP A 96 11.53 2.21 0.71
C TRP A 96 12.88 2.92 0.73
N ALA A 97 13.94 2.30 0.20
CA ALA A 97 15.27 2.91 0.10
C ALA A 97 15.25 4.16 -0.79
N ASN A 98 14.60 4.09 -1.96
CA ASN A 98 14.41 5.25 -2.82
C ASN A 98 13.49 6.30 -2.16
N LEU A 99 12.41 5.89 -1.50
CA LEU A 99 11.52 6.81 -0.78
C LEU A 99 12.25 7.53 0.36
N LEU A 100 13.13 6.84 1.07
CA LEU A 100 13.94 7.40 2.13
C LEU A 100 14.87 8.50 1.60
N LEU A 101 15.51 8.29 0.44
CA LEU A 101 16.31 9.32 -0.22
C LEU A 101 15.47 10.56 -0.56
N PHE A 102 14.33 10.36 -1.22
CA PHE A 102 13.42 11.45 -1.55
C PHE A 102 13.01 12.23 -0.31
N ASN A 103 12.60 11.54 0.76
CA ASN A 103 12.12 12.15 1.98
C ASN A 103 13.21 12.90 2.75
N ILE A 104 14.42 12.36 2.86
CA ILE A 104 15.52 13.10 3.48
C ILE A 104 15.84 14.35 2.63
N SER A 105 15.82 14.25 1.30
CA SER A 105 16.03 15.40 0.40
C SER A 105 14.98 16.49 0.61
N ASN A 106 13.70 16.11 0.64
CA ASN A 106 12.59 17.04 0.82
C ASN A 106 12.56 17.69 2.21
N GLN A 107 13.08 17.03 3.24
CA GLN A 107 12.97 17.47 4.64
C GLN A 107 14.21 18.21 5.16
N ARG A 108 15.32 18.25 4.41
CA ARG A 108 16.62 18.71 4.96
C ARG A 108 16.79 20.23 5.06
N SER A 109 16.03 21.02 4.31
CA SER A 109 16.24 22.48 4.28
C SER A 109 15.65 23.14 5.54
N PRO A 110 16.19 24.27 6.01
CA PRO A 110 15.60 25.00 7.15
C PRO A 110 14.13 25.35 6.93
N THR A 111 13.76 25.76 5.71
CA THR A 111 12.37 26.07 5.35
C THR A 111 11.45 24.85 5.41
N ALA A 112 11.94 23.66 5.00
CA ALA A 112 11.20 22.41 5.15
C ALA A 112 11.02 22.01 6.61
N VAL A 113 11.99 22.34 7.48
CA VAL A 113 11.87 22.08 8.92
C VAL A 113 10.77 22.95 9.54
N GLU A 114 10.68 24.23 9.17
CA GLU A 114 9.57 25.10 9.64
C GLU A 114 8.21 24.63 9.14
N GLU A 115 8.11 24.25 7.86
CA GLU A 115 6.91 23.63 7.27
C GLU A 115 6.48 22.39 8.06
N ASP A 116 7.42 21.47 8.32
CA ASP A 116 7.14 20.21 8.99
C ASP A 116 6.89 20.37 10.49
N ARG A 117 7.33 21.45 11.15
CA ARG A 117 6.92 21.73 12.54
C ARG A 117 5.42 21.90 12.67
N VAL A 118 4.77 22.43 11.63
CA VAL A 118 3.31 22.59 11.58
C VAL A 118 2.65 21.30 11.09
N ASN A 119 3.08 20.78 9.94
CA ASN A 119 2.37 19.67 9.31
C ASN A 119 2.67 18.32 9.97
N LYS A 120 3.93 18.06 10.33
CA LYS A 120 4.49 16.74 10.64
C LYS A 120 5.58 16.80 11.74
N PRO A 121 5.27 17.31 12.95
CA PRO A 121 6.27 17.61 13.99
C PRO A 121 7.05 16.40 14.51
N ALA A 122 6.54 15.18 14.28
CA ALA A 122 7.22 13.93 14.65
C ALA A 122 8.39 13.57 13.70
N ARG A 123 8.56 14.26 12.56
CA ARG A 123 9.66 14.02 11.62
C ARG A 123 11.03 14.30 12.27
N PRO A 124 12.11 13.66 11.80
CA PRO A 124 13.41 13.68 12.49
C PRO A 124 14.00 15.07 12.73
N LEU A 125 13.90 15.99 11.77
CA LEU A 125 14.48 17.33 11.91
C LEU A 125 13.65 18.25 12.80
N PRO A 126 12.32 18.40 12.62
CA PRO A 126 11.47 19.13 13.56
C PRO A 126 11.57 18.63 15.00
N ALA A 127 11.66 17.31 15.19
CA ALA A 127 11.79 16.70 16.51
C ALA A 127 13.21 16.79 17.12
N GLY A 128 14.15 17.49 16.47
CA GLY A 128 15.52 17.66 16.95
C GLY A 128 16.36 16.38 16.98
N ARG A 129 15.93 15.31 16.31
CA ARG A 129 16.68 14.05 16.22
C ARG A 129 17.90 14.20 15.31
N LEU A 130 17.81 15.02 14.27
CA LEU A 130 18.89 15.20 13.30
C LEU A 130 19.03 16.67 12.91
N SER A 131 20.27 17.14 12.70
CA SER A 131 20.51 18.47 12.13
C SER A 131 20.37 18.44 10.60
N CYS A 132 20.09 19.60 9.97
CA CYS A 132 20.06 19.73 8.50
C CYS A 132 21.37 19.26 7.85
N ASN A 133 22.52 19.61 8.45
CA ASN A 133 23.84 19.19 7.96
C ASN A 133 24.04 17.67 8.07
N SER A 134 23.57 17.06 9.16
CA SER A 134 23.62 15.61 9.32
C SER A 134 22.69 14.90 8.33
N ALA A 135 21.51 15.44 8.04
CA ALA A 135 20.60 14.93 7.01
C ALA A 135 21.23 15.00 5.61
N ARG A 136 21.88 16.11 5.27
CA ARG A 136 22.65 16.25 4.01
C ARG A 136 23.76 15.21 3.92
N ARG A 137 24.57 15.03 4.97
CA ARG A 137 25.65 14.01 4.98
C ARG A 137 25.09 12.60 4.82
N LEU A 138 23.97 12.30 5.48
CA LEU A 138 23.30 11.01 5.34
C LEU A 138 22.91 10.73 3.88
N LEU A 139 22.43 11.73 3.14
CA LEU A 139 22.13 11.59 1.71
C LEU A 139 23.37 11.28 0.87
N LEU A 140 24.52 11.91 1.16
CA LEU A 140 25.77 11.63 0.43
C LEU A 140 26.21 10.17 0.58
N TYR A 141 25.91 9.52 1.70
CA TYR A 141 26.18 8.09 1.90
C TYR A 141 25.09 7.19 1.35
N LEU A 142 23.81 7.56 1.52
CA LEU A 142 22.69 6.74 1.07
C LEU A 142 22.56 6.72 -0.45
N ALA A 143 22.79 7.83 -1.15
CA ALA A 143 22.63 7.90 -2.61
C ALA A 143 23.44 6.82 -3.36
N PRO A 144 24.77 6.66 -3.14
CA PRO A 144 25.52 5.59 -3.79
C PRO A 144 25.10 4.19 -3.31
N ALA A 145 24.70 4.03 -2.04
CA ALA A 145 24.25 2.74 -1.52
C ALA A 145 22.93 2.28 -2.16
N VAL A 146 21.97 3.19 -2.33
CA VAL A 146 20.69 2.90 -3.00
C VAL A 146 20.88 2.69 -4.50
N MET A 147 21.81 3.41 -5.13
CA MET A 147 22.17 3.16 -6.53
C MET A 147 22.78 1.76 -6.70
N LEU A 148 23.69 1.36 -5.82
CA LEU A 148 24.27 0.01 -5.83
C LEU A 148 23.21 -1.08 -5.60
N LEU A 149 22.30 -0.87 -4.65
CA LEU A 149 21.16 -1.76 -4.43
C LEU A 149 20.29 -1.85 -5.70
N SER A 150 19.97 -0.72 -6.33
CA SER A 150 19.13 -0.69 -7.53
C SER A 150 19.81 -1.32 -8.73
N TRP A 151 21.14 -1.17 -8.86
CA TRP A 151 21.95 -1.88 -9.85
C TRP A 151 21.93 -3.39 -9.63
N ALA A 152 22.15 -3.85 -8.39
CA ALA A 152 22.08 -5.27 -8.05
C ALA A 152 20.71 -5.88 -8.34
N MET A 153 19.64 -5.07 -8.26
CA MET A 153 18.26 -5.48 -8.54
C MET A 153 17.83 -5.28 -10.00
N GLY A 154 18.70 -4.76 -10.88
CA GLY A 154 18.40 -4.55 -12.29
C GLY A 154 17.41 -3.42 -12.60
N VAL A 155 17.27 -2.44 -11.69
CA VAL A 155 16.34 -1.29 -11.77
C VAL A 155 17.05 0.06 -11.57
N TRP A 156 18.32 0.13 -11.97
CA TRP A 156 19.15 1.32 -11.79
C TRP A 156 18.69 2.50 -12.66
N GLU A 157 18.09 2.25 -13.83
CA GLU A 157 17.58 3.30 -14.73
C GLU A 157 16.46 4.08 -14.05
N GLU A 158 15.48 3.37 -13.48
CA GLU A 158 14.40 3.97 -12.71
C GLU A 158 14.93 4.73 -11.49
N CYS A 159 15.89 4.15 -10.77
CA CYS A 159 16.52 4.79 -9.61
C CYS A 159 17.28 6.08 -10.00
N LEU A 160 17.99 6.06 -11.13
CA LEU A 160 18.72 7.23 -11.62
C LEU A 160 17.75 8.36 -12.00
N LEU A 161 16.66 8.02 -12.69
CA LEU A 161 15.60 8.97 -12.99
C LEU A 161 14.97 9.51 -11.70
N GLN A 162 14.64 8.64 -10.73
CA GLN A 162 14.12 9.07 -9.43
C GLN A 162 15.06 10.03 -8.69
N LEU A 163 16.38 9.80 -8.71
CA LEU A 163 17.36 10.72 -8.15
C LEU A 163 17.36 12.06 -8.89
N ALA A 164 17.31 12.04 -10.21
CA ALA A 164 17.24 13.26 -11.03
C ALA A 164 15.95 14.05 -10.73
N PHE A 165 14.79 13.39 -10.69
CA PHE A 165 13.53 14.01 -10.33
C PHE A 165 13.51 14.51 -8.88
N THR A 166 14.13 13.78 -7.95
CA THR A 166 14.31 14.23 -6.55
C THR A 166 15.12 15.52 -6.48
N TRP A 167 16.18 15.62 -7.28
CA TRP A 167 17.00 16.82 -7.39
C TRP A 167 16.22 17.98 -8.03
N VAL A 168 15.54 17.75 -9.15
CA VAL A 168 14.68 18.78 -9.79
C VAL A 168 13.59 19.27 -8.83
N TYR A 169 12.93 18.35 -8.13
CA TYR A 169 11.83 18.66 -7.21
C TYR A 169 12.32 19.46 -5.99
N ASN A 170 13.42 19.06 -5.36
CA ASN A 170 13.85 19.65 -4.09
C ASN A 170 14.93 20.73 -4.23
N ASP A 171 15.95 20.49 -5.05
CA ASP A 171 17.15 21.34 -5.13
C ASP A 171 17.03 22.42 -6.20
N LEU A 172 16.33 22.14 -7.32
CA LEU A 172 15.97 23.17 -8.29
C LEU A 172 14.67 23.90 -7.95
N GLY A 173 14.03 23.55 -6.83
CA GLY A 173 12.82 24.24 -6.35
C GLY A 173 11.54 23.88 -7.09
N GLY A 174 11.51 22.84 -7.94
CA GLY A 174 10.29 22.45 -8.68
C GLY A 174 9.07 22.12 -7.80
N CYS A 175 9.29 21.81 -6.51
CA CYS A 175 8.23 21.61 -5.53
C CYS A 175 7.60 22.88 -4.96
N ASP A 176 8.28 24.02 -5.13
CA ASP A 176 7.90 25.34 -4.61
C ASP A 176 7.23 26.22 -5.70
N GLU A 177 7.45 25.85 -6.96
CA GLU A 177 6.79 26.42 -8.15
C GLU A 177 5.28 26.07 -8.23
N HIS A 178 4.66 26.37 -9.38
CA HIS A 178 3.24 26.11 -9.62
C HIS A 178 2.81 24.65 -9.35
N TRP A 179 1.66 24.46 -8.70
CA TRP A 179 1.14 23.16 -8.28
C TRP A 179 1.08 22.10 -9.39
N LEU A 180 0.86 22.49 -10.64
CA LEU A 180 0.88 21.57 -11.79
C LEU A 180 2.27 20.94 -12.02
N LEU A 181 3.34 21.72 -11.94
CA LEU A 181 4.70 21.21 -12.10
C LEU A 181 5.05 20.27 -10.95
N ARG A 182 4.75 20.68 -9.71
CA ARG A 182 4.89 19.84 -8.51
C ARG A 182 4.18 18.49 -8.68
N ASN A 183 2.90 18.50 -9.08
CA ASN A 183 2.13 17.28 -9.32
C ASN A 183 2.72 16.43 -10.44
N ALA A 184 3.18 17.05 -11.54
CA ALA A 184 3.80 16.34 -12.66
C ALA A 184 5.08 15.61 -12.21
N LEU A 185 5.94 16.28 -11.45
CA LEU A 185 7.17 15.69 -10.92
C LEU A 185 6.87 14.53 -9.95
N ILE A 186 5.89 14.68 -9.05
CA ILE A 186 5.48 13.61 -8.14
C ILE A 186 4.90 12.42 -8.90
N ALA A 187 4.03 12.68 -9.89
CA ALA A 187 3.39 11.64 -10.68
C ALA A 187 4.38 10.84 -11.53
N LEU A 188 5.33 11.52 -12.18
CA LEU A 188 6.42 10.89 -12.91
C LEU A 188 7.30 10.05 -11.98
N GLY A 189 7.65 10.61 -10.81
CA GLY A 189 8.31 9.87 -9.74
C GLY A 189 7.56 8.59 -9.39
N TYR A 190 6.25 8.68 -9.11
CA TYR A 190 5.40 7.54 -8.81
C TYR A 190 5.44 6.48 -9.92
N GLY A 191 5.40 6.89 -11.19
CA GLY A 191 5.54 5.99 -12.34
C GLY A 191 6.84 5.18 -12.31
N PHE A 192 7.96 5.83 -12.04
CA PHE A 192 9.25 5.15 -11.90
C PHE A 192 9.30 4.23 -10.67
N TYR A 193 8.67 4.62 -9.55
CA TYR A 193 8.53 3.75 -8.38
C TYR A 193 7.73 2.50 -8.70
N SER A 194 6.60 2.65 -9.40
CA SER A 194 5.77 1.54 -9.87
C SER A 194 6.52 0.63 -10.84
N SER A 195 7.28 1.19 -11.78
CA SER A 195 8.12 0.43 -12.73
C SER A 195 9.20 -0.38 -12.00
N ALA A 196 9.99 0.27 -11.15
CA ALA A 196 11.05 -0.38 -10.39
C ALA A 196 10.50 -1.50 -9.50
N ALA A 197 9.43 -1.22 -8.74
CA ALA A 197 8.82 -2.21 -7.86
C ALA A 197 8.28 -3.41 -8.65
N LEU A 198 7.63 -3.18 -9.81
CA LEU A 198 7.12 -4.25 -10.67
C LEU A 198 8.24 -5.11 -11.25
N ARG A 199 9.33 -4.51 -11.73
CA ARG A 199 10.49 -5.27 -12.25
C ARG A 199 11.12 -6.16 -11.17
N VAL A 200 11.30 -5.62 -9.97
CA VAL A 200 11.81 -6.41 -8.83
C VAL A 200 10.84 -7.55 -8.47
N MET A 201 9.54 -7.30 -8.48
CA MET A 201 8.51 -8.29 -8.16
C MET A 201 8.40 -9.39 -9.23
N ALA A 202 8.53 -9.03 -10.51
CA ALA A 202 8.50 -9.97 -11.63
C ALA A 202 9.71 -10.91 -11.58
N GLY A 203 10.86 -10.40 -11.14
CA GLY A 203 12.12 -11.14 -11.07
C GLY A 203 12.96 -11.00 -12.35
N PRO A 204 14.24 -11.40 -12.32
CA PRO A 204 15.20 -11.12 -13.39
C PRO A 204 14.87 -11.81 -14.72
N GLU A 205 14.12 -12.92 -14.68
CA GLU A 205 13.74 -13.70 -15.86
C GLU A 205 12.56 -13.10 -16.64
N HIS A 206 11.93 -12.06 -16.10
CA HIS A 206 10.70 -11.49 -16.64
C HIS A 206 10.80 -9.97 -16.76
N THR A 207 10.14 -9.43 -17.78
CA THR A 207 10.11 -8.00 -18.07
C THR A 207 8.67 -7.50 -18.09
N VAL A 208 8.49 -6.17 -18.04
CA VAL A 208 7.18 -5.53 -18.14
C VAL A 208 6.73 -5.54 -19.60
N THR A 209 5.50 -5.98 -19.88
CA THR A 209 4.97 -5.99 -21.24
C THR A 209 4.62 -4.58 -21.72
N PRO A 210 4.42 -4.35 -23.03
CA PRO A 210 3.89 -3.06 -23.52
C PRO A 210 2.56 -2.65 -22.85
N GLN A 211 1.70 -3.62 -22.53
CA GLN A 211 0.48 -3.36 -21.78
C GLN A 211 0.76 -3.00 -20.31
N GLY A 212 1.76 -3.65 -19.69
CA GLY A 212 2.29 -3.26 -18.37
C GLY A 212 2.79 -1.81 -18.34
N LEU A 213 3.56 -1.40 -19.35
CA LEU A 213 4.05 -0.02 -19.48
C LEU A 213 2.90 0.98 -19.68
N ARG A 214 1.90 0.64 -20.50
CA ARG A 214 0.68 1.46 -20.63
C ARG A 214 -0.06 1.59 -19.30
N TRP A 215 -0.15 0.51 -18.52
CA TRP A 215 -0.78 0.54 -17.21
C TRP A 215 -0.01 1.43 -16.22
N ILE A 216 1.32 1.37 -16.21
CA ILE A 216 2.15 2.32 -15.44
C ILE A 216 1.85 3.76 -15.87
N GLY A 217 1.77 4.03 -17.18
CA GLY A 217 1.40 5.35 -17.70
C GLY A 217 0.01 5.83 -17.26
N VAL A 218 -0.98 4.94 -17.24
CA VAL A 218 -2.32 5.23 -16.71
C VAL A 218 -2.25 5.58 -15.22
N VAL A 219 -1.56 4.77 -14.42
CA VAL A 219 -1.38 5.05 -12.99
C VAL A 219 -0.68 6.39 -12.79
N THR A 220 0.37 6.70 -13.55
CA THR A 220 1.02 8.02 -13.53
C THR A 220 0.04 9.16 -13.84
N ALA A 221 -0.82 9.01 -14.85
CA ALA A 221 -1.83 10.02 -15.17
C ALA A 221 -2.87 10.20 -14.04
N ILE A 222 -3.29 9.11 -13.40
CA ILE A 222 -4.20 9.14 -12.24
C ILE A 222 -3.54 9.85 -11.06
N MET A 223 -2.25 9.57 -10.79
CA MET A 223 -1.51 10.28 -9.75
C MET A 223 -1.40 11.76 -10.08
N PHE A 224 -1.06 12.13 -11.32
CA PHE A 224 -1.00 13.53 -11.74
C PHE A 224 -2.33 14.27 -11.46
N ALA A 225 -3.45 13.62 -11.75
CA ALA A 225 -4.77 14.21 -11.61
C ALA A 225 -5.35 14.18 -10.17
N THR A 226 -4.80 13.40 -9.25
CA THR A 226 -5.41 13.20 -7.91
C THR A 226 -4.47 13.39 -6.72
N GLN A 227 -3.15 13.36 -6.93
CA GLN A 227 -2.16 13.37 -5.85
C GLN A 227 -2.21 14.63 -4.99
N HIS A 228 -2.61 15.78 -5.56
CA HIS A 228 -2.73 17.05 -4.81
C HIS A 228 -3.77 17.01 -3.69
N ILE A 229 -4.54 15.92 -3.55
CA ILE A 229 -5.27 15.63 -2.31
C ILE A 229 -4.38 15.69 -1.07
N CYS A 230 -3.09 15.33 -1.17
CA CYS A 230 -2.16 15.39 -0.04
C CYS A 230 -1.86 16.82 0.40
N ASP A 231 -1.93 17.78 -0.51
CA ASP A 231 -1.64 19.19 -0.23
C ASP A 231 -2.75 19.82 0.64
N ILE A 232 -4.00 19.35 0.56
CA ILE A 232 -5.12 19.90 1.36
C ILE A 232 -4.83 19.84 2.86
N LYS A 233 -4.36 18.69 3.36
CA LYS A 233 -3.99 18.53 4.79
C LYS A 233 -2.67 19.22 5.15
N ASP A 234 -1.85 19.57 4.17
CA ASP A 234 -0.51 20.15 4.34
C ASP A 234 -0.50 21.67 4.03
N ALA A 235 -1.66 22.25 3.69
CA ALA A 235 -1.82 23.63 3.22
C ALA A 235 -1.28 24.68 4.20
N ALA A 236 -1.43 24.45 5.52
CA ALA A 236 -0.93 25.39 6.53
C ALA A 236 0.60 25.52 6.52
N GLY A 237 1.33 24.39 6.49
CA GLY A 237 2.79 24.41 6.36
C GLY A 237 3.25 24.88 4.98
N ASP A 238 2.54 24.51 3.91
CA ASP A 238 2.86 24.99 2.55
C ASP A 238 2.76 26.53 2.45
N ALA A 239 1.74 27.13 3.09
CA ALA A 239 1.56 28.57 3.12
C ALA A 239 2.70 29.28 3.87
N LEU A 240 3.17 28.69 4.99
CA LEU A 240 4.32 29.22 5.73
C LEU A 240 5.63 29.16 4.94
N ARG A 241 5.78 28.14 4.08
CA ARG A 241 6.93 28.01 3.18
C ARG A 241 6.81 28.92 1.94
N GLY A 242 5.64 29.51 1.68
CA GLY A 242 5.38 30.31 0.49
C GLY A 242 5.19 29.48 -0.79
N ARG A 243 4.79 28.20 -0.67
CA ARG A 243 4.57 27.32 -1.81
C ARG A 243 3.29 27.65 -2.56
N GLN A 244 3.30 27.48 -3.87
CA GLN A 244 2.10 27.55 -4.70
C GLN A 244 1.41 26.19 -4.81
N SER A 245 1.02 25.57 -3.68
CA SER A 245 0.32 24.28 -3.68
C SER A 245 -1.14 24.41 -4.14
N ALA A 246 -1.74 23.31 -4.59
CA ALA A 246 -3.09 23.32 -5.18
C ALA A 246 -4.17 23.99 -4.30
N PRO A 247 -4.27 23.73 -2.97
CA PRO A 247 -5.26 24.42 -2.13
C PRO A 247 -4.99 25.92 -1.98
N ILE A 248 -3.73 26.36 -2.07
CA ILE A 248 -3.35 27.78 -1.99
C ILE A 248 -3.70 28.51 -3.30
N VAL A 249 -3.45 27.89 -4.44
CA VAL A 249 -3.68 28.49 -5.77
C VAL A 249 -5.16 28.44 -6.18
N LEU A 250 -5.82 27.30 -5.99
CA LEU A 250 -7.21 27.08 -6.46
C LEU A 250 -8.25 27.50 -5.41
N GLY A 251 -7.87 27.57 -4.14
CA GLY A 251 -8.80 27.69 -3.02
C GLY A 251 -9.51 26.38 -2.68
N ASP A 252 -10.10 26.34 -1.48
CA ASP A 252 -10.61 25.10 -0.86
C ASP A 252 -11.72 24.41 -1.66
N THR A 253 -12.67 25.14 -2.23
CA THR A 253 -13.77 24.51 -2.98
C THR A 253 -13.28 23.90 -4.30
N VAL A 254 -12.49 24.65 -5.08
CA VAL A 254 -12.05 24.20 -6.41
C VAL A 254 -11.05 23.05 -6.31
N VAL A 255 -10.12 23.08 -5.34
CA VAL A 255 -9.17 21.98 -5.14
C VAL A 255 -9.85 20.66 -4.80
N ARG A 256 -10.95 20.68 -4.03
CA ARG A 256 -11.70 19.47 -3.66
C ARG A 256 -12.41 18.86 -4.87
N TRP A 257 -13.01 19.70 -5.72
CA TRP A 257 -13.62 19.25 -6.97
C TRP A 257 -12.58 18.75 -7.98
N SER A 258 -11.41 19.39 -8.05
CA SER A 258 -10.33 18.96 -8.94
C SER A 258 -9.71 17.62 -8.55
N VAL A 259 -9.91 17.15 -7.32
CA VAL A 259 -9.61 15.78 -6.89
C VAL A 259 -10.80 14.83 -7.10
N ALA A 260 -12.01 15.25 -6.69
CA ALA A 260 -13.19 14.38 -6.70
C ALA A 260 -13.57 13.91 -8.11
N VAL A 261 -13.53 14.80 -9.10
CA VAL A 261 -13.92 14.46 -10.48
C VAL A 261 -12.97 13.44 -11.10
N PRO A 262 -11.63 13.63 -11.10
CA PRO A 262 -10.72 12.62 -11.63
C PRO A 262 -10.78 11.27 -10.90
N ILE A 263 -11.07 11.23 -9.59
CA ILE A 263 -11.29 9.98 -8.86
C ILE A 263 -12.45 9.19 -9.47
N LEU A 264 -13.60 9.83 -9.70
CA LEU A 264 -14.77 9.14 -10.26
C LEU A 264 -14.54 8.70 -11.70
N LEU A 265 -13.92 9.55 -12.52
CA LEU A 265 -13.55 9.22 -13.90
C LEU A 265 -12.57 8.05 -13.94
N SER A 266 -11.54 8.06 -13.11
CA SER A 266 -10.54 6.99 -13.04
C SER A 266 -11.15 5.67 -12.54
N SER A 267 -12.08 5.74 -11.58
CA SER A 267 -12.79 4.56 -11.08
C SER A 267 -13.56 3.85 -12.19
N ASN A 268 -14.24 4.60 -13.04
CA ASN A 268 -14.96 4.04 -14.18
C ASN A 268 -14.01 3.58 -15.29
N PHE A 269 -13.05 4.43 -15.65
CA PHE A 269 -12.08 4.18 -16.72
C PHE A 269 -11.25 2.92 -16.46
N CYS A 270 -10.72 2.71 -15.25
CA CYS A 270 -9.88 1.56 -14.97
C CYS A 270 -10.66 0.24 -15.04
N ALA A 271 -11.90 0.21 -14.54
CA ALA A 271 -12.75 -0.97 -14.66
C ALA A 271 -13.09 -1.28 -16.13
N TRP A 272 -13.34 -0.25 -16.95
CA TRP A 272 -13.51 -0.38 -18.39
C TRP A 272 -12.24 -0.85 -19.11
N TYR A 273 -11.08 -0.29 -18.76
CA TYR A 273 -9.78 -0.58 -19.39
C TYR A 273 -9.40 -2.06 -19.27
N PHE A 274 -9.75 -2.71 -18.16
CA PHE A 274 -9.54 -4.14 -17.96
C PHE A 274 -10.75 -5.01 -18.36
N ALA A 275 -11.79 -4.43 -18.96
CA ALA A 275 -13.04 -5.12 -19.31
C ALA A 275 -13.62 -5.92 -18.12
N SER A 276 -13.52 -5.36 -16.92
CA SER A 276 -13.88 -6.05 -15.69
C SER A 276 -15.40 -6.16 -15.51
N GLY A 277 -15.87 -7.19 -14.82
CA GLY A 277 -17.29 -7.40 -14.56
C GLY A 277 -17.90 -6.38 -13.58
N LEU A 278 -19.23 -6.43 -13.43
CA LEU A 278 -19.99 -5.55 -12.53
C LEU A 278 -19.41 -5.43 -11.09
N PRO A 279 -18.91 -6.51 -10.44
CA PRO A 279 -18.32 -6.39 -9.11
C PRO A 279 -17.13 -5.43 -9.05
N ALA A 280 -16.30 -5.38 -10.09
CA ALA A 280 -15.14 -4.49 -10.15
C ALA A 280 -15.57 -3.02 -10.28
N TYR A 281 -16.61 -2.75 -11.08
CA TYR A 281 -17.23 -1.42 -11.16
C TYR A 281 -17.80 -1.00 -9.80
N VAL A 282 -18.57 -1.86 -9.14
CA VAL A 282 -19.17 -1.57 -7.83
C VAL A 282 -18.08 -1.30 -6.79
N ALA A 283 -17.02 -2.10 -6.77
CA ALA A 283 -15.92 -1.92 -5.81
C ALA A 283 -15.16 -0.60 -6.03
N THR A 284 -14.73 -0.34 -7.26
CA THR A 284 -13.93 0.85 -7.60
C THR A 284 -14.74 2.14 -7.54
N LEU A 285 -15.96 2.16 -8.09
CA LEU A 285 -16.86 3.32 -8.01
C LEU A 285 -17.40 3.52 -6.60
N GLY A 286 -17.73 2.45 -5.86
CA GLY A 286 -18.21 2.57 -4.49
C GLY A 286 -17.16 3.23 -3.59
N LEU A 287 -15.91 2.79 -3.69
CA LEU A 287 -14.81 3.40 -2.95
C LEU A 287 -14.46 4.80 -3.46
N GLY A 288 -14.51 5.02 -4.79
CA GLY A 288 -14.31 6.34 -5.40
C GLY A 288 -15.37 7.36 -4.97
N LEU A 289 -16.64 6.97 -4.96
CA LEU A 289 -17.77 7.77 -4.47
C LEU A 289 -17.63 8.07 -2.98
N LEU A 290 -17.17 7.11 -2.17
CA LEU A 290 -16.90 7.36 -0.76
C LEU A 290 -15.82 8.43 -0.58
N VAL A 291 -14.71 8.35 -1.33
CA VAL A 291 -13.64 9.36 -1.25
C VAL A 291 -14.13 10.72 -1.75
N ALA A 292 -14.81 10.76 -2.90
CA ALA A 292 -15.37 11.98 -3.49
C ALA A 292 -16.42 12.65 -2.59
N PHE A 293 -17.32 11.87 -1.99
CA PHE A 293 -18.27 12.37 -1.00
C PHE A 293 -17.55 12.98 0.19
N ARG A 294 -16.57 12.26 0.76
CA ARG A 294 -15.86 12.73 1.95
C ARG A 294 -15.06 14.01 1.71
N ILE A 295 -14.36 14.11 0.59
CA ILE A 295 -13.55 15.31 0.28
C ILE A 295 -14.42 16.55 0.06
N LEU A 296 -15.65 16.38 -0.46
CA LEU A 296 -16.60 17.47 -0.68
C LEU A 296 -17.40 17.83 0.57
N ALA A 297 -17.77 16.85 1.39
CA ALA A 297 -18.65 17.02 2.55
C ALA A 297 -17.92 17.47 3.82
N TYR A 298 -16.68 17.02 4.06
CA TYR A 298 -15.93 17.33 5.27
C TYR A 298 -14.75 18.27 4.95
N ARG A 299 -14.68 19.40 5.66
CA ARG A 299 -13.68 20.47 5.43
C ARG A 299 -12.76 20.72 6.63
N ASP A 300 -12.60 19.73 7.50
CA ASP A 300 -11.71 19.81 8.66
C ASP A 300 -10.44 18.95 8.46
N LEU A 301 -9.33 19.40 9.07
CA LEU A 301 -8.02 18.77 8.93
C LEU A 301 -8.01 17.29 9.34
N LYS A 302 -8.78 16.90 10.36
CA LYS A 302 -8.82 15.51 10.82
C LYS A 302 -9.51 14.63 9.78
N SER A 303 -10.58 15.12 9.17
CA SER A 303 -11.26 14.44 8.07
C SER A 303 -10.40 14.39 6.81
N ASP A 304 -9.69 15.46 6.45
CA ASP A 304 -8.80 15.50 5.28
C ASP A 304 -7.66 14.47 5.40
N LYS A 305 -7.05 14.35 6.59
CA LYS A 305 -6.06 13.29 6.88
C LYS A 305 -6.61 11.88 6.70
N LYS A 306 -7.88 11.64 7.07
CA LYS A 306 -8.54 10.34 6.86
C LYS A 306 -8.88 10.11 5.39
N THR A 307 -9.39 11.12 4.70
CA THR A 307 -9.77 11.05 3.29
C THR A 307 -8.56 10.79 2.40
N TRP A 308 -7.40 11.38 2.71
CA TRP A 308 -6.13 11.04 2.05
C TRP A 308 -5.73 9.56 2.20
N LYS A 309 -5.91 8.98 3.40
CA LYS A 309 -5.66 7.54 3.60
C LYS A 309 -6.67 6.67 2.85
N LEU A 310 -7.93 7.06 2.80
CA LEU A 310 -8.95 6.38 2.00
C LEU A 310 -8.69 6.50 0.50
N TRP A 311 -8.15 7.62 0.03
CA TRP A 311 -7.68 7.78 -1.33
C TRP A 311 -6.52 6.80 -1.64
N ALA A 312 -5.57 6.60 -0.72
CA ALA A 312 -4.54 5.59 -0.89
C ALA A 312 -5.10 4.15 -0.91
N LEU A 313 -6.17 3.88 -0.16
CA LEU A 313 -6.89 2.60 -0.25
C LEU A 313 -7.61 2.46 -1.61
N TRP A 314 -8.19 3.55 -2.10
CA TRP A 314 -8.83 3.60 -3.41
C TRP A 314 -7.85 3.31 -4.54
N THR A 315 -6.65 3.90 -4.53
CA THR A 315 -5.61 3.62 -5.53
C THR A 315 -5.19 2.14 -5.50
N VAL A 316 -5.03 1.53 -4.32
CA VAL A 316 -4.80 0.09 -4.17
C VAL A 316 -5.93 -0.73 -4.79
N GLY A 317 -7.18 -0.31 -4.62
CA GLY A 317 -8.34 -0.93 -5.27
C GLY A 317 -8.25 -0.93 -6.79
N LEU A 318 -7.79 0.17 -7.40
CA LEU A 318 -7.53 0.22 -8.84
C LEU A 318 -6.39 -0.71 -9.25
N PHE A 319 -5.33 -0.79 -8.45
CA PHE A 319 -4.16 -1.63 -8.74
C PHE A 319 -4.47 -3.12 -8.74
N ALA A 320 -5.53 -3.55 -8.04
CA ALA A 320 -5.95 -4.94 -7.99
C ALA A 320 -6.72 -5.40 -9.25
N LEU A 321 -7.21 -4.48 -10.09
CA LEU A 321 -8.04 -4.80 -11.26
C LEU A 321 -7.40 -5.79 -12.26
N PRO A 322 -6.11 -5.69 -12.64
CA PRO A 322 -5.50 -6.65 -13.54
C PRO A 322 -5.54 -8.08 -12.97
N LEU A 323 -5.33 -8.23 -11.66
CA LEU A 323 -5.35 -9.51 -10.97
C LEU A 323 -6.77 -10.07 -10.83
N VAL A 324 -7.76 -9.22 -10.54
CA VAL A 324 -9.17 -9.64 -10.46
C VAL A 324 -9.69 -10.08 -11.83
N THR A 325 -9.21 -9.46 -12.90
CA THR A 325 -9.59 -9.82 -14.28
C THR A 325 -8.94 -11.13 -14.74
N ASN A 326 -7.74 -11.44 -14.24
CA ASN A 326 -7.05 -12.71 -14.50
C ASN A 326 -6.68 -13.43 -13.19
N PRO A 327 -7.65 -14.08 -12.52
CA PRO A 327 -7.42 -14.77 -11.25
C PRO A 327 -6.73 -16.13 -11.42
N ALA A 328 -6.19 -16.45 -12.60
CA ALA A 328 -5.65 -17.77 -12.93
C ALA A 328 -4.54 -18.23 -11.97
N VAL A 329 -3.80 -17.30 -11.35
CA VAL A 329 -2.82 -17.65 -10.31
C VAL A 329 -3.48 -18.25 -9.06
N PHE A 330 -4.65 -17.76 -8.65
CA PHE A 330 -5.38 -18.29 -7.50
C PHE A 330 -6.03 -19.62 -7.82
N GLU A 331 -6.61 -19.75 -9.02
CA GLU A 331 -7.20 -21.02 -9.48
C GLU A 331 -6.16 -22.14 -9.50
N ARG A 332 -4.96 -21.87 -10.05
CA ARG A 332 -3.85 -22.83 -10.05
C ARG A 332 -3.37 -23.15 -8.64
N THR A 333 -3.11 -22.12 -7.83
CA THR A 333 -2.64 -22.32 -6.44
C THR A 333 -3.63 -23.17 -5.64
N TRP A 334 -4.93 -23.00 -5.87
CA TRP A 334 -5.96 -23.81 -5.24
C TRP A 334 -5.92 -25.26 -5.68
N VAL A 335 -5.75 -25.53 -6.97
CA VAL A 335 -5.58 -26.90 -7.50
C VAL A 335 -4.33 -27.54 -6.89
N ASP A 336 -3.19 -26.84 -6.91
CA ASP A 336 -1.91 -27.34 -6.35
C ASP A 336 -2.04 -27.66 -4.86
N LEU A 337 -2.71 -26.80 -4.09
CA LEU A 337 -2.97 -27.03 -2.67
C LEU A 337 -3.86 -28.25 -2.45
N ARG A 338 -4.92 -28.43 -3.26
CA ARG A 338 -5.77 -29.63 -3.16
C ARG A 338 -5.00 -30.90 -3.46
N VAL A 339 -4.13 -30.89 -4.48
CA VAL A 339 -3.29 -32.04 -4.83
C VAL A 339 -2.31 -32.34 -3.70
N ALA A 340 -1.62 -31.34 -3.16
CA ALA A 340 -0.70 -31.52 -2.05
C ALA A 340 -1.42 -32.03 -0.78
N LEU A 341 -2.59 -31.48 -0.46
CA LEU A 341 -3.40 -31.97 0.67
C LEU A 341 -3.87 -33.41 0.44
N TRP A 342 -4.21 -33.78 -0.79
CA TRP A 342 -4.56 -35.16 -1.16
C TRP A 342 -3.36 -36.10 -1.00
N GLU A 343 -2.18 -35.73 -1.48
CA GLU A 343 -0.95 -36.54 -1.32
C GLU A 343 -0.59 -36.72 0.16
N VAL A 344 -0.66 -35.65 0.96
CA VAL A 344 -0.46 -35.71 2.42
C VAL A 344 -1.52 -36.61 3.07
N LYS A 345 -2.79 -36.52 2.66
CA LYS A 345 -3.88 -37.39 3.14
C LYS A 345 -3.62 -38.85 2.79
N CYS A 346 -3.14 -39.16 1.59
CA CYS A 346 -2.75 -40.51 1.18
C CYS A 346 -1.53 -41.05 1.94
N LEU A 347 -0.56 -40.19 2.28
CA LEU A 347 0.60 -40.57 3.09
C LEU A 347 0.27 -40.79 4.56
N LEU A 348 -0.68 -40.04 5.11
CA LEU A 348 -1.11 -40.15 6.50
C LEU A 348 -2.13 -41.27 6.73
N CYS A 349 -2.83 -41.71 5.69
CA CYS A 349 -3.82 -42.76 5.78
C CYS A 349 -3.38 -43.98 4.95
N GLU A 350 -2.67 -44.91 5.60
CA GLU A 350 -2.61 -46.30 5.12
C GLU A 350 -4.05 -46.81 4.98
N GLY A 351 -4.38 -47.29 3.78
CA GLY A 351 -5.75 -47.48 3.30
C GLY A 351 -6.78 -47.90 4.35
N GLU A 352 -7.88 -47.13 4.40
CA GLU A 352 -9.27 -47.52 4.75
C GLU A 352 -10.05 -46.57 5.69
N ARG A 353 -9.50 -45.47 6.23
CA ARG A 353 -10.33 -44.51 7.00
C ARG A 353 -10.03 -43.05 6.69
N CYS A 354 -10.77 -42.47 5.74
CA CYS A 354 -10.57 -41.08 5.31
C CYS A 354 -11.85 -40.26 5.07
N GLU A 355 -12.98 -40.61 5.71
CA GLU A 355 -14.24 -39.85 5.56
C GLU A 355 -14.37 -38.65 6.52
N MET A 356 -13.59 -38.59 7.60
CA MET A 356 -13.82 -37.60 8.68
C MET A 356 -13.02 -36.28 8.53
N LEU A 357 -12.03 -36.23 7.61
CA LEU A 357 -11.19 -35.04 7.38
C LEU A 357 -11.74 -34.08 6.31
N ASP A 358 -12.74 -34.49 5.52
CA ASP A 358 -13.26 -33.70 4.39
C ASP A 358 -14.22 -32.57 4.81
N LEU A 359 -14.85 -32.63 5.99
CA LEU A 359 -15.96 -31.72 6.30
C LEU A 359 -15.56 -30.35 6.89
N ALA A 360 -14.42 -30.26 7.57
CA ALA A 360 -14.03 -29.05 8.30
C ALA A 360 -13.04 -28.14 7.55
N ALA A 361 -12.11 -28.71 6.77
CA ALA A 361 -11.10 -27.94 6.04
C ALA A 361 -11.61 -27.41 4.69
N VAL A 362 -12.56 -28.12 4.06
CA VAL A 362 -13.06 -27.81 2.71
C VAL A 362 -14.18 -26.76 2.75
N SER A 363 -15.01 -26.76 3.79
CA SER A 363 -16.22 -25.91 3.87
C SER A 363 -15.93 -24.44 4.17
N GLY A 364 -14.94 -24.14 5.01
CA GLY A 364 -14.63 -22.76 5.41
C GLY A 364 -14.02 -21.90 4.29
N ILE A 365 -13.26 -22.51 3.37
CA ILE A 365 -12.54 -21.78 2.31
C ILE A 365 -13.31 -21.84 0.98
N ALA A 366 -13.99 -22.96 0.67
CA ALA A 366 -14.84 -23.04 -0.53
C ALA A 366 -15.99 -22.01 -0.49
N MET A 367 -16.56 -21.72 0.68
CA MET A 367 -17.62 -20.71 0.82
C MET A 367 -17.16 -19.27 0.58
N VAL A 368 -15.86 -18.97 0.63
CA VAL A 368 -15.33 -17.64 0.32
C VAL A 368 -15.08 -17.47 -1.19
N PHE A 369 -14.82 -18.56 -1.91
CA PHE A 369 -14.50 -18.54 -3.34
C PHE A 369 -15.68 -18.88 -4.27
N GLU A 370 -16.64 -19.70 -3.83
CA GLU A 370 -17.83 -20.02 -4.61
C GLU A 370 -18.94 -18.98 -4.46
N GLY A 371 -18.66 -17.73 -4.84
CA GLY A 371 -19.68 -16.69 -5.08
C GLY A 371 -20.67 -17.02 -6.22
N ARG A 372 -21.19 -18.25 -6.28
CA ARG A 372 -22.25 -18.71 -7.17
C ARG A 372 -23.60 -18.34 -6.58
N ARG A 373 -24.20 -17.29 -7.15
CA ARG A 373 -25.64 -17.06 -7.34
C ARG A 373 -26.56 -17.78 -6.34
N MET A 374 -26.75 -17.20 -5.15
CA MET A 374 -28.08 -17.23 -4.55
C MET A 374 -29.00 -16.36 -5.42
N TYR A 375 -30.24 -16.77 -5.64
CA TYR A 375 -31.23 -16.21 -6.59
C TYR A 375 -31.10 -16.67 -8.04
N ALA A 376 -31.32 -17.97 -8.27
CA ALA A 376 -32.19 -18.44 -9.34
C ALA A 376 -32.27 -19.98 -9.31
N GLN A 377 -33.08 -20.53 -8.42
CA GLN A 377 -33.78 -21.79 -8.68
C GLN A 377 -35.09 -21.76 -7.91
N GLY A 378 -36.17 -21.85 -8.68
CA GLY A 378 -37.53 -21.55 -8.26
C GLY A 378 -38.10 -22.56 -7.28
N LEU A 379 -39.12 -22.09 -6.57
CA LEU A 379 -40.12 -22.88 -5.86
C LEU A 379 -40.57 -24.07 -6.72
N GLY A 380 -40.21 -25.27 -6.27
CA GLY A 380 -40.73 -26.55 -6.74
C GLY A 380 -40.97 -27.46 -5.54
N ALA A 381 -42.21 -27.86 -5.35
CA ALA A 381 -42.72 -28.58 -4.19
C ALA A 381 -42.16 -30.01 -4.01
N ALA A 382 -41.87 -30.39 -2.77
CA ALA A 382 -41.92 -31.73 -2.15
C ALA A 382 -41.17 -31.63 -0.80
N GLY A 383 -41.56 -32.14 0.36
CA GLY A 383 -42.65 -32.98 0.85
C GLY A 383 -42.34 -33.20 2.34
N ASN A 384 -43.36 -33.30 3.20
CA ASN A 384 -43.24 -33.51 4.65
C ASN A 384 -42.39 -34.76 4.97
N GLY A 385 -41.32 -34.61 5.76
CA GLY A 385 -40.51 -35.74 6.23
C GLY A 385 -39.58 -35.38 7.40
N SER A 386 -40.06 -35.66 8.61
CA SER A 386 -39.33 -36.04 9.84
C SER A 386 -37.95 -35.41 10.12
N VAL A 387 -37.93 -34.55 11.15
CA VAL A 387 -36.73 -34.12 11.90
C VAL A 387 -36.18 -35.32 12.68
N PRO A 388 -34.87 -35.67 12.60
CA PRO A 388 -34.29 -36.71 13.43
C PRO A 388 -33.97 -36.21 14.84
N GLU A 389 -34.45 -36.95 15.84
CA GLU A 389 -34.22 -36.77 17.27
C GLU A 389 -32.84 -37.31 17.67
N ILE A 390 -32.05 -36.53 18.41
CA ILE A 390 -30.73 -36.93 18.93
C ILE A 390 -30.92 -37.55 20.31
N VAL A 391 -30.73 -38.88 20.41
CA VAL A 391 -30.69 -39.62 21.68
C VAL A 391 -29.26 -39.61 22.21
N VAL A 392 -29.06 -39.11 23.43
CA VAL A 392 -27.78 -39.16 24.16
C VAL A 392 -27.83 -40.36 25.11
N GLU A 393 -27.06 -41.42 24.82
CA GLU A 393 -26.89 -42.54 25.76
C GLU A 393 -25.86 -42.20 26.86
N SER A 394 -26.26 -42.49 28.10
CA SER A 394 -25.53 -42.19 29.32
C SER A 394 -24.44 -43.20 29.66
N VAL A 395 -23.35 -42.68 30.24
CA VAL A 395 -22.19 -43.37 30.82
C VAL A 395 -22.57 -44.45 31.85
N VAL A 396 -22.07 -45.68 31.65
CA VAL A 396 -22.08 -46.76 32.67
C VAL A 396 -20.79 -46.69 33.49
N ARG A 397 -20.93 -46.58 34.82
CA ARG A 397 -19.84 -46.74 35.81
C ARG A 397 -19.56 -48.23 36.03
N SER A 398 -18.29 -48.63 35.94
CA SER A 398 -17.81 -49.92 36.45
C SER A 398 -17.50 -49.81 37.95
N THR A 399 -18.00 -50.78 38.71
CA THR A 399 -17.63 -51.08 40.11
C THR A 399 -16.15 -51.42 40.26
#